data_AF-A0A9C8ZNK7-F1
#
_entry.id   AF-A0A9C8ZNK7-F1
#
_cell.length_a   1.000
_cell.length_b   1.000
_cell.length_c   1.000
_cell.angle_alpha   90.00
_cell.angle_beta   90.00
_cell.angle_gamma   90.00
#
_symmetry.space_group_name_H-M   'P 1'
#
loop_
_entity.id
_entity.type
_entity.pdbx_description
1 polymer ?
#
loop_
_entity_poly.entity_id
_entity_poly.type
_entity_poly.pdbx_seq_one_letter_code
_entity_poly.pdbx_strand_id
1 'polypeptide(L)'
;MYPTPGTCPICGGNLEITRLHCLHCDTTLEGHFSPGGFLSRLSAEQLAFVETFIRCEGKIKRVEKELGISYPTVRARLEEVIRAMGFEVIGDYADQGGPLPEAERRRILDMLEQGEITTEEALGLLRGEGQE
;
A
#
# COMPACT_ATOMS: atom_id res chain seq x y z
N MET A 1 15.21 -11.25 21.18
CA MET A 1 13.81 -11.67 21.12
C MET A 1 13.46 -11.81 19.64
N TYR A 2 12.97 -12.96 19.19
CA TYR A 2 12.66 -13.19 17.77
C TYR A 2 11.21 -12.76 17.48
N PRO A 3 10.91 -12.21 16.29
CA PRO A 3 9.54 -11.88 15.90
C PRO A 3 8.70 -13.16 15.79
N THR A 4 7.46 -13.09 16.28
CA THR A 4 6.51 -14.21 16.18
C THR A 4 6.08 -14.38 14.72
N PRO A 5 6.33 -15.53 14.07
CA PRO A 5 5.88 -15.76 12.70
C PRO A 5 4.35 -15.88 12.64
N GLY A 6 3.70 -15.18 11.72
CA GLY A 6 2.25 -15.29 11.47
C GLY A 6 1.87 -16.52 10.63
N THR A 7 2.84 -17.10 9.90
CA THR A 7 2.62 -18.16 8.91
C THR A 7 3.53 -19.35 9.18
N CYS A 8 3.00 -20.56 8.98
CA CYS A 8 3.72 -21.81 9.15
C CYS A 8 4.73 -22.00 8.01
N PRO A 9 6.04 -22.12 8.31
CA PRO A 9 7.06 -22.30 7.26
C PRO A 9 7.01 -23.67 6.58
N ILE A 10 6.23 -24.62 7.11
CA ILE A 10 6.09 -25.98 6.56
C ILE A 10 4.95 -26.05 5.54
N CYS A 11 3.78 -25.49 5.86
CA CYS A 11 2.57 -25.64 5.05
C CYS A 11 1.95 -24.33 4.56
N GLY A 12 2.48 -23.17 4.96
CA GLY A 12 1.91 -21.87 4.60
C GLY A 12 0.60 -21.51 5.33
N GLY A 13 0.11 -22.36 6.24
CA GLY A 13 -1.07 -22.08 7.05
C GLY A 13 -0.84 -21.00 8.12
N ASN A 14 -1.92 -20.49 8.71
CA ASN A 14 -1.84 -19.53 9.81
C ASN A 14 -1.33 -20.22 11.09
N LEU A 15 -0.44 -19.56 11.81
CA LEU A 15 -0.05 -19.98 13.16
C LEU A 15 -0.97 -19.32 14.20
N GLU A 16 -1.05 -19.93 15.36
CA GLU A 16 -1.71 -19.37 16.54
C GLU A 16 -0.76 -19.37 17.73
N ILE A 17 -0.91 -18.38 18.60
CA ILE A 17 -0.20 -18.32 19.87
C ILE A 17 -1.00 -19.16 20.85
N THR A 18 -0.37 -20.15 21.47
CA THR A 18 -1.05 -21.05 22.43
C THR A 18 -0.79 -20.70 23.89
N ARG A 19 0.25 -19.89 24.15
CA ARG A 19 0.67 -19.49 25.49
C ARG A 19 1.27 -18.09 25.50
N LEU A 20 0.80 -17.23 26.41
CA LEU A 20 1.33 -15.89 26.67
C LEU A 20 1.80 -15.81 28.13
N HIS A 21 2.93 -15.15 28.37
CA HIS A 21 3.50 -14.98 29.71
C HIS A 21 3.64 -13.49 30.04
N CYS A 22 3.05 -13.05 31.15
CA CYS A 22 3.19 -11.69 31.63
C CYS A 22 4.44 -11.56 32.50
N LEU A 23 5.42 -10.75 32.07
CA LEU A 23 6.66 -10.51 32.82
C LEU A 23 6.48 -9.62 34.07
N HIS A 24 5.31 -9.03 34.27
CA HIS A 24 5.04 -8.13 35.40
C HIS A 24 4.40 -8.84 36.60
N CYS A 25 3.50 -9.79 36.35
CA CYS A 25 2.73 -10.48 37.39
C CYS A 25 2.83 -12.01 37.32
N ASP A 26 3.70 -12.55 36.46
CA ASP A 26 3.96 -14.00 36.25
C ASP A 26 2.73 -14.83 35.85
N THR A 27 1.63 -14.18 35.47
CA THR A 27 0.45 -14.86 34.93
C THR A 27 0.77 -15.49 33.58
N THR A 28 0.45 -16.78 33.44
CA THR A 28 0.44 -17.49 32.17
C THR A 28 -1.00 -17.62 31.65
N LEU A 29 -1.23 -17.18 30.42
CA LEU A 29 -2.50 -17.35 29.72
C LEU A 29 -2.34 -18.47 28.69
N GLU A 30 -3.17 -19.49 28.77
CA GLU A 30 -3.24 -20.60 27.80
C GLU A 30 -4.56 -20.56 27.05
N GLY A 31 -4.51 -20.80 25.75
CA GLY A 31 -5.67 -20.70 24.87
C GLY A 31 -5.25 -20.48 23.42
N HIS A 32 -6.23 -20.39 22.52
CA HIS A 32 -5.99 -20.16 21.10
C HIS A 32 -6.04 -18.65 20.81
N PHE A 33 -4.88 -18.01 20.72
CA PHE A 33 -4.77 -16.58 20.44
C PHE A 33 -4.30 -16.37 19.00
N SER A 34 -4.96 -15.47 18.27
CA SER A 34 -4.47 -15.08 16.95
C SER A 34 -3.16 -14.27 17.08
N PRO A 35 -2.10 -14.56 16.32
CA PRO A 35 -0.89 -13.76 16.33
C PRO A 35 -1.24 -12.36 15.80
N GLY A 36 -1.23 -11.38 16.69
CA GLY A 36 -1.31 -9.94 16.41
C GLY A 36 -2.13 -9.49 15.19
N GLY A 37 -3.44 -9.30 15.36
CA GLY A 37 -4.28 -8.45 14.49
C GLY A 37 -4.09 -8.61 12.97
N PHE A 38 -4.44 -7.57 12.21
CA PHE A 38 -4.30 -7.57 10.75
C PHE A 38 -2.84 -7.41 10.28
N LEU A 39 -1.95 -6.94 11.15
CA LEU A 39 -0.55 -6.64 10.85
C LEU A 39 0.33 -7.89 10.74
N SER A 40 -0.03 -9.00 11.38
CA SER A 40 0.71 -10.26 11.28
C SER A 40 0.69 -10.89 9.88
N ARG A 41 -0.20 -10.41 9.01
CA ARG A 41 -0.34 -10.83 7.60
C ARG A 41 0.63 -10.11 6.67
N LEU A 42 1.30 -9.07 7.15
CA LEU A 42 2.20 -8.25 6.33
C LEU A 42 3.57 -8.91 6.20
N SER A 43 4.14 -8.81 5.00
CA SER A 43 5.54 -9.16 4.76
C SER A 43 6.48 -8.17 5.47
N ALA A 44 7.76 -8.53 5.61
CA ALA A 44 8.77 -7.64 6.19
C ALA A 44 8.88 -6.31 5.42
N GLU A 45 8.77 -6.34 4.09
CA GLU A 45 8.79 -5.13 3.26
C GLU A 45 7.54 -4.27 3.49
N GLN A 46 6.37 -4.90 3.60
CA GLN A 46 5.11 -4.21 3.88
C GLN A 46 5.12 -3.56 5.27
N LEU A 47 5.66 -4.25 6.28
CA LEU A 47 5.85 -3.68 7.62
C LEU A 47 6.77 -2.46 7.60
N ALA A 48 7.92 -2.54 6.91
CA ALA A 48 8.85 -1.42 6.77
C ALA A 48 8.20 -0.21 6.07
N PHE A 49 7.35 -0.46 5.07
CA PHE A 49 6.56 0.58 4.43
C PHE A 49 5.57 1.22 5.42
N VAL A 50 4.83 0.41 6.20
CA VAL A 50 3.88 0.92 7.21
C VAL A 50 4.58 1.77 8.27
N GLU A 51 5.74 1.34 8.77
CA GLU A 51 6.54 2.12 9.71
C GLU A 51 6.92 3.49 9.14
N THR A 52 7.38 3.51 7.88
CA THR A 52 7.71 4.77 7.20
C THR A 52 6.48 5.63 6.98
N PHE A 53 5.37 5.03 6.56
CA PHE A 53 4.11 5.73 6.34
C PHE A 53 3.61 6.42 7.61
N ILE A 54 3.64 5.71 8.75
CA ILE A 54 3.27 6.26 10.07
C ILE A 54 4.23 7.36 10.49
N ARG A 55 5.55 7.17 10.33
CA ARG A 55 6.58 8.19 10.63
C ARG A 55 6.38 9.46 9.80
N CYS A 56 5.86 9.34 8.58
CA CYS A 56 5.50 10.46 7.72
C CYS A 56 4.09 11.04 7.97
N GLU A 57 3.39 10.60 9.04
CA GLU A 57 2.03 11.00 9.39
C GLU A 57 1.01 10.70 8.27
N GLY A 58 1.25 9.68 7.45
CA GLY A 58 0.43 9.33 6.29
C GLY A 58 0.48 10.34 5.13
N LYS A 59 1.35 11.36 5.19
CA LYS A 59 1.50 12.37 4.13
C LYS A 59 2.27 11.78 2.95
N ILE A 60 1.56 11.42 1.87
CA ILE A 60 2.13 10.75 0.68
C ILE A 60 3.38 11.46 0.13
N LYS A 61 3.33 12.80 -0.02
CA LYS A 61 4.48 13.60 -0.49
C LYS A 61 5.73 13.47 0.38
N ARG A 62 5.56 13.25 1.69
CA ARG A 62 6.70 13.01 2.60
C ARG A 62 7.23 11.60 2.44
N VAL A 63 6.36 10.62 2.27
CA VAL A 63 6.72 9.22 2.01
C VAL A 63 7.48 9.09 0.70
N GLU A 64 7.06 9.77 -0.36
CA GLU A 64 7.79 9.83 -1.64
C GLU A 64 9.22 10.33 -1.46
N LYS A 65 9.39 11.43 -0.73
CA LYS A 65 10.70 12.03 -0.47
C LYS A 65 11.59 11.11 0.38
N GLU A 66 11.00 10.48 1.39
CA GLU A 66 11.72 9.59 2.31
C GLU A 66 12.16 8.29 1.62
N LEU A 67 11.30 7.70 0.78
CA LEU A 67 11.56 6.45 0.08
C LEU A 67 12.21 6.64 -1.29
N GLY A 68 12.26 7.87 -1.82
CA GLY A 68 12.80 8.17 -3.15
C GLY A 68 11.98 7.56 -4.30
N ILE A 69 10.67 7.38 -4.09
CA ILE A 69 9.76 6.75 -5.08
C ILE A 69 8.66 7.70 -5.51
N SER A 70 8.07 7.43 -6.68
CA SER A 70 7.00 8.27 -7.24
C SER A 70 5.69 8.16 -6.44
N TYR A 71 4.87 9.21 -6.49
CA TYR A 71 3.51 9.23 -5.89
C TYR A 71 2.68 7.98 -6.26
N PRO A 72 2.59 7.56 -7.54
CA PRO A 72 1.89 6.31 -7.90
C PRO A 72 2.46 5.07 -7.23
N THR A 73 3.78 5.00 -7.01
CA THR A 73 4.41 3.86 -6.34
C THR A 73 4.06 3.81 -4.86
N VAL A 74 4.02 4.96 -4.17
CA VAL A 74 3.58 5.01 -2.76
C VAL A 74 2.13 4.55 -2.64
N ARG A 75 1.26 4.96 -3.56
CA ARG A 75 -0.13 4.53 -3.60
C ARG A 75 -0.28 3.02 -3.80
N ALA A 76 0.38 2.47 -4.82
CA ALA A 76 0.34 1.04 -5.08
C ALA A 76 0.77 0.22 -3.85
N ARG A 77 1.87 0.62 -3.19
CA ARG A 77 2.34 -0.02 -1.94
C ARG A 77 1.32 0.09 -0.80
N LEU A 78 0.66 1.24 -0.66
CA LEU A 78 -0.38 1.42 0.35
C LEU A 78 -1.58 0.51 0.10
N GLU A 79 -2.04 0.41 -1.15
CA GLU A 79 -3.13 -0.48 -1.53
C GLU A 79 -2.80 -1.96 -1.29
N GLU A 80 -1.57 -2.38 -1.63
CA GLU A 80 -1.09 -3.73 -1.36
C GLU A 80 -1.12 -4.06 0.14
N VAL A 81 -0.69 -3.12 0.99
CA VAL A 81 -0.76 -3.27 2.45
C VAL A 81 -2.19 -3.35 2.95
N ILE A 82 -3.09 -2.49 2.47
CA ILE A 82 -4.52 -2.50 2.82
C ILE A 82 -5.15 -3.86 2.49
N ARG A 83 -4.88 -4.37 1.28
CA ARG A 83 -5.36 -5.69 0.84
C ARG A 83 -4.75 -6.83 1.66
N ALA A 84 -3.45 -6.78 1.97
CA ALA A 84 -2.78 -7.78 2.78
C ALA A 84 -3.33 -7.83 4.22
N MET A 85 -3.77 -6.69 4.76
CA MET A 85 -4.49 -6.63 6.03
C MET A 85 -5.93 -7.17 5.95
N GLY A 86 -6.44 -7.46 4.74
CA GLY A 86 -7.79 -8.00 4.53
C GLY A 86 -8.88 -6.93 4.41
N PHE A 87 -8.51 -5.67 4.20
CA PHE A 87 -9.46 -4.58 3.97
C PHE A 87 -9.69 -4.36 2.47
N GLU A 88 -10.88 -3.85 2.13
CA GLU A 88 -11.15 -3.33 0.80
C GLU A 88 -10.52 -1.94 0.63
N VAL A 89 -9.94 -1.69 -0.55
CA VAL A 89 -9.42 -0.36 -0.88
C VAL A 89 -10.60 0.54 -1.19
N ILE A 90 -10.87 1.51 -0.31
CA ILE A 90 -11.91 2.52 -0.53
C ILE A 90 -11.38 3.50 -1.58
N GLY A 91 -11.93 3.43 -2.79
CA GLY A 91 -11.45 4.07 -4.01
C GLY A 91 -11.69 5.58 -4.12
N ASP A 92 -11.85 6.29 -3.01
CA ASP A 92 -12.20 7.72 -2.99
C ASP A 92 -11.00 8.64 -3.24
N TYR A 93 -9.80 8.07 -3.34
CA TYR A 93 -8.54 8.79 -3.59
C TYR A 93 -8.33 9.19 -5.07
N ALA A 94 -9.30 8.90 -5.94
CA ALA A 94 -9.25 9.19 -7.38
C ALA A 94 -9.14 10.69 -7.73
N ASP A 95 -9.40 11.60 -6.79
CA ASP A 95 -9.54 13.03 -7.09
C ASP A 95 -8.22 13.84 -7.05
N GLN A 96 -7.07 13.22 -6.80
CA GLN A 96 -5.78 13.93 -6.84
C GLN A 96 -4.68 13.09 -7.51
N GLY A 97 -4.55 13.23 -8.83
CA GLY A 97 -3.32 12.93 -9.57
C GLY A 97 -2.93 11.46 -9.74
N GLY A 98 -3.91 10.54 -9.76
CA GLY A 98 -3.65 9.17 -10.26
C GLY A 98 -3.36 9.16 -11.77
N PRO A 99 -2.62 8.17 -12.30
CA PRO A 99 -2.55 7.99 -13.75
C PRO A 99 -3.97 7.90 -14.30
N LEU A 100 -4.24 8.60 -15.41
CA LEU A 100 -5.53 8.52 -16.10
C LEU A 100 -5.92 7.04 -16.30
N PRO A 101 -7.23 6.71 -16.25
CA PRO A 101 -7.70 5.39 -16.63
C PRO A 101 -7.07 4.93 -17.94
N GLU A 102 -6.68 3.65 -18.04
CA GLU A 102 -5.93 3.13 -19.20
C GLU A 102 -6.64 3.41 -20.53
N ALA A 103 -7.97 3.37 -20.53
CA ALA A 103 -8.83 3.73 -21.67
C ALA A 103 -8.65 5.20 -22.10
N GLU A 104 -8.53 6.12 -21.15
CA GLU A 104 -8.37 7.55 -21.43
C GLU A 104 -6.94 7.87 -21.89
N ARG A 105 -5.95 7.21 -21.28
CA ARG A 105 -4.57 7.25 -21.76
C ARG A 105 -4.45 6.76 -23.21
N ARG A 106 -5.19 5.69 -23.55
CA ARG A 106 -5.20 5.14 -24.91
C ARG A 106 -5.79 6.13 -25.91
N ARG A 107 -6.91 6.77 -25.57
CA ARG A 107 -7.53 7.80 -26.42
C ARG A 107 -6.58 8.96 -26.71
N ILE A 108 -5.87 9.49 -25.71
CA ILE A 108 -4.92 10.59 -25.91
C ILE A 108 -3.80 10.18 -26.87
N LEU A 109 -3.30 8.94 -26.76
CA LEU A 109 -2.26 8.43 -27.66
C LEU A 109 -2.79 8.23 -29.09
N ASP A 110 -4.02 7.74 -29.24
CA ASP A 110 -4.64 7.56 -30.56
C ASP A 110 -4.91 8.92 -31.23
N MET A 111 -5.32 9.95 -30.47
CA MET A 111 -5.48 11.33 -30.96
C MET A 111 -4.15 11.96 -31.41
N LEU A 112 -3.05 11.68 -30.70
CA LEU A 112 -1.71 12.11 -31.08
C LEU A 112 -1.23 11.39 -32.36
N GLU A 113 -1.51 10.09 -32.49
CA GLU A 113 -1.20 9.30 -33.69
C GLU A 113 -1.97 9.78 -34.93
N GLN A 114 -3.23 10.20 -34.72
CA GLN A 114 -4.09 10.77 -35.76
C GLN A 114 -3.78 12.24 -36.08
N GLY A 115 -2.93 12.90 -35.27
CA GLY A 115 -2.55 14.30 -35.45
C GLY A 115 -3.64 15.30 -35.06
N GLU A 116 -4.63 14.87 -34.27
CA GLU A 116 -5.72 15.73 -33.75
C GLU A 116 -5.23 16.67 -32.63
N ILE A 117 -4.16 16.27 -31.94
CA ILE A 117 -3.51 17.06 -30.89
C ILE A 117 -2.00 17.11 -31.12
N THR A 118 -1.39 18.19 -30.66
CA THR A 118 0.06 18.35 -30.65
C THR A 118 0.70 17.52 -29.53
N THR A 119 2.01 17.28 -29.64
CA THR A 119 2.78 16.61 -28.59
C THR A 119 2.71 17.34 -27.25
N GLU A 120 2.65 18.68 -27.26
CA GLU A 120 2.54 19.49 -26.05
C GLU A 120 1.16 19.32 -25.38
N GLU A 121 0.08 19.32 -26.16
CA GLU A 121 -1.29 19.08 -25.67
C GLU A 121 -1.46 17.67 -25.13
N ALA A 122 -0.92 16.65 -25.81
CA ALA A 122 -0.96 15.27 -25.34
C ALA A 122 -0.24 15.11 -23.99
N LEU A 123 0.90 15.79 -23.82
CA LEU A 123 1.65 15.78 -22.56
C LEU A 123 0.89 16.45 -21.41
N GLY A 124 0.19 17.56 -21.68
CA GLY A 124 -0.66 18.25 -20.69
C GLY A 124 -1.84 17.39 -20.26
N LEU A 125 -2.55 16.80 -21.22
CA LEU A 125 -3.68 15.90 -20.95
C LEU A 125 -3.24 14.68 -20.12
N LEU A 126 -2.11 14.06 -20.45
CA LEU A 126 -1.56 12.92 -19.71
C LEU A 126 -1.13 13.26 -18.27
N ARG A 127 -0.83 14.53 -17.98
CA ARG A 127 -0.44 15.01 -16.64
C ARG A 127 -1.64 15.53 -15.83
N GLY A 128 -2.84 15.56 -16.40
CA GLY A 128 -4.03 16.12 -15.76
C GLY A 128 -4.05 17.65 -15.75
N GLU A 129 -3.26 18.29 -16.61
CA GLU A 129 -3.28 19.75 -16.83
C GLU A 129 -4.37 20.06 -17.87
N GLY A 130 -5.63 19.96 -17.45
CA GLY A 130 -6.76 20.44 -18.24
C GLY A 130 -6.72 21.97 -18.30
N GLN A 131 -6.75 22.52 -19.51
CA GLN A 131 -6.85 23.95 -19.80
C GLN A 131 -8.08 24.56 -19.08
N GLU A 132 -7.87 25.61 -18.29
CA GLU A 132 -8.87 26.68 -18.10
C GLU A 132 -8.92 27.57 -19.34
#